data_AF-A0A7X3MIW8-F1
#
_entry.id   AF-A0A7X3MIW8-F1
#
_cell.length_a   1.000
_cell.length_b   1.000
_cell.length_c   1.000
_cell.angle_alpha   90.00
_cell.angle_beta   90.00
_cell.angle_gamma   90.00
#
_symmetry.space_group_name_H-M   'P 1'
#
loop_
_entity.id
_entity.type
_entity.pdbx_description
1 polymer ?
#
loop_
_entity_poly.entity_id
_entity_poly.type
_entity_poly.pdbx_seq_one_letter_code
_entity_poly.pdbx_strand_id
1 'polypeptide(L)'
;MGRKICTECNTVFEDKVLIERKSENCLVCGASLRDMDEPQLAPEENDDLISWYYYAVGKSSHYLDDVYMEDDENSKLVYTFKAPPRDENGDCDAAKEILRKEYDPTAFATPSASTKLDPIVRCPRCGCTSVQLVPKKWSILTGYRTNSVMRVCVNCKHRF
;
A
#
# COMPACT_ATOMS: atom_id res chain seq x y z
N MET A 1 -16.85 35.32 -6.53
CA MET A 1 -17.38 35.85 -7.80
C MET A 1 -16.78 34.99 -8.89
N GLY A 2 -17.57 34.07 -9.45
CA GLY A 2 -17.10 33.20 -10.52
C GLY A 2 -16.94 33.98 -11.82
N ARG A 3 -16.18 33.41 -12.74
CA ARG A 3 -16.10 33.84 -14.13
C ARG A 3 -16.57 32.63 -14.95
N LYS A 4 -17.67 32.76 -15.69
CA LYS A 4 -18.12 31.71 -16.62
C LYS A 4 -17.42 31.91 -17.96
N ILE A 5 -16.83 30.83 -18.49
CA ILE A 5 -16.15 30.82 -19.79
C ILE A 5 -17.03 30.02 -20.75
N CYS A 6 -17.35 30.58 -21.91
CA CYS A 6 -18.05 29.85 -22.96
C CYS A 6 -17.06 28.94 -23.69
N THR A 7 -17.32 27.63 -23.73
CA THR A 7 -16.45 26.61 -24.35
C THR A 7 -16.42 26.68 -25.88
N GLU A 8 -17.45 27.23 -26.51
CA GLU A 8 -17.57 27.31 -27.97
C GLU A 8 -16.80 28.50 -28.58
N CYS A 9 -16.79 29.65 -27.90
CA CYS A 9 -16.13 30.86 -28.42
C CYS A 9 -15.04 31.41 -27.49
N ASN A 10 -14.74 30.71 -26.38
CA ASN A 10 -13.74 31.06 -25.37
C ASN A 10 -13.87 32.48 -24.82
N THR A 11 -15.07 33.06 -24.88
CA THR A 11 -15.34 34.37 -24.29
C THR A 11 -15.57 34.22 -22.80
N VAL A 12 -14.89 35.07 -22.04
CA VAL A 12 -14.96 35.10 -20.58
C VAL A 12 -15.99 36.15 -20.17
N PHE A 13 -17.01 35.74 -19.42
CA PHE A 13 -18.01 36.64 -18.85
C PHE A 13 -17.87 36.71 -17.34
N GLU A 14 -18.14 37.88 -16.78
CA GLU A 14 -18.35 38.00 -15.35
C GLU A 14 -19.80 37.60 -15.01
N ASP A 15 -19.98 36.76 -14.00
CA ASP A 15 -21.29 36.21 -13.60
C ASP A 15 -22.34 37.30 -13.36
N LYS A 16 -21.92 38.48 -12.91
CA LYS A 16 -22.80 39.64 -12.68
C LYS A 16 -23.51 40.10 -13.96
N VAL A 17 -22.81 40.10 -15.09
CA VAL A 17 -23.35 40.57 -16.38
C VAL A 17 -24.38 39.59 -16.93
N LEU A 18 -24.19 38.29 -16.67
CA LEU A 18 -25.14 37.24 -17.06
C LEU A 18 -26.41 37.27 -16.19
N ILE A 19 -26.25 37.49 -14.88
CA ILE A 19 -27.37 37.59 -13.94
C ILE A 19 -28.22 38.85 -14.20
N GLU A 20 -27.58 40.00 -14.47
CA GLU A 20 -28.28 41.27 -14.71
C GLU A 20 -29.16 41.23 -15.97
N ARG A 21 -28.72 40.50 -17.01
CA ARG A 21 -29.48 40.37 -18.27
C ARG A 21 -30.39 39.14 -18.34
N LYS A 22 -30.44 38.31 -17.30
CA LYS A 22 -31.20 37.04 -17.25
C LYS A 22 -30.96 36.15 -18.48
N SER A 23 -29.74 36.14 -19.00
CA SER A 23 -29.39 35.38 -20.20
C SER A 23 -28.61 34.13 -19.80
N GLU A 24 -29.19 32.96 -20.06
CA GLU A 24 -28.57 31.65 -19.79
C GLU A 24 -27.76 31.12 -20.98
N ASN A 25 -27.66 31.94 -22.04
CA ASN A 25 -26.92 31.65 -23.26
C ASN A 25 -25.78 32.67 -23.41
N CYS A 26 -24.70 32.25 -24.06
CA CYS A 26 -23.59 33.12 -24.40
C CYS A 26 -24.07 34.30 -25.23
N LEU A 27 -23.76 35.52 -24.79
CA LEU A 27 -24.16 36.75 -25.47
C LEU A 27 -23.45 36.97 -26.81
N VAL A 28 -22.42 36.17 -27.11
CA VAL A 28 -21.58 36.31 -28.32
C VAL A 28 -21.92 35.23 -29.35
N CYS A 29 -22.05 33.96 -28.94
CA CYS A 29 -22.31 32.85 -29.88
C CYS A 29 -23.69 32.19 -29.71
N GLY A 30 -24.48 32.58 -28.71
CA GLY A 30 -25.82 32.03 -28.47
C GLY A 30 -25.86 30.63 -27.88
N ALA A 31 -24.71 29.99 -27.65
CA ALA A 31 -24.62 28.65 -27.05
C ALA A 31 -25.12 28.64 -25.60
N SER A 32 -25.79 27.57 -25.17
CA SER A 32 -26.29 27.47 -23.80
C SER A 32 -25.14 27.34 -22.81
N LEU A 33 -25.18 28.10 -21.72
CA LEU A 33 -24.19 28.04 -20.63
C LEU A 33 -24.67 27.13 -19.48
N ARG A 34 -25.76 26.37 -19.70
CA ARG A 34 -26.48 25.58 -18.69
C ARG A 34 -25.84 24.26 -18.30
N ASP A 35 -24.85 23.75 -19.05
CA ASP A 35 -24.27 22.42 -18.75
C ASP A 35 -23.30 22.39 -17.55
N MET A 36 -23.32 23.42 -16.68
CA MET A 36 -22.35 23.55 -15.59
C MET A 36 -22.98 24.09 -14.28
N ASP A 37 -24.25 23.78 -14.02
CA ASP A 37 -24.93 24.00 -12.73
C ASP A 37 -25.54 22.70 -12.19
N GLU A 38 -24.81 21.60 -12.33
CA GLU A 38 -24.86 20.55 -11.32
C GLU A 38 -23.54 20.65 -10.56
N PRO A 39 -23.55 20.77 -9.22
CA PRO A 39 -22.32 20.71 -8.45
C PRO A 39 -21.60 19.45 -8.89
N GLN A 40 -20.41 19.61 -9.47
CA GLN A 40 -19.47 18.53 -9.64
C GLN A 40 -19.10 18.05 -8.24
N LEU A 41 -19.95 17.18 -7.67
CA LEU A 41 -19.47 16.00 -6.98
C LEU A 41 -18.37 15.47 -7.90
N ALA A 42 -17.14 15.58 -7.42
CA ALA A 42 -15.97 15.08 -8.12
C ALA A 42 -16.26 13.69 -8.69
N PRO A 43 -15.74 13.38 -9.89
CA PRO A 43 -16.14 12.23 -10.68
C PRO A 43 -16.15 10.96 -9.85
N GLU A 44 -17.25 10.24 -9.99
CA GLU A 44 -17.49 8.85 -9.65
C GLU A 44 -16.37 7.98 -10.26
N GLU A 45 -15.25 7.87 -9.54
CA GLU A 45 -14.21 6.85 -9.73
C GLU A 45 -13.89 6.13 -8.39
N ASN A 46 -14.79 6.22 -7.40
CA ASN A 46 -14.59 5.66 -6.05
C ASN A 46 -15.80 4.83 -5.54
N ASP A 47 -16.67 4.32 -6.41
CA ASP A 47 -17.94 3.70 -5.99
C ASP A 47 -17.78 2.40 -5.19
N ASP A 48 -16.58 1.82 -5.16
CA ASP A 48 -16.31 0.63 -4.33
C ASP A 48 -15.52 0.93 -3.05
N LEU A 49 -15.07 2.18 -2.79
CA LEU A 49 -14.23 2.43 -1.61
C LEU A 49 -15.05 2.60 -0.34
N ILE A 50 -14.84 1.69 0.61
CA ILE A 50 -15.45 1.69 1.94
C ILE A 50 -14.50 2.37 2.94
N SER A 51 -15.09 2.95 3.99
CA SER A 51 -14.32 3.52 5.10
C SER A 51 -13.83 2.39 6.01
N TRP A 52 -12.53 2.29 6.19
CA TRP A 52 -11.87 1.31 7.04
C TRP A 52 -11.31 1.97 8.30
N TYR A 53 -11.42 1.25 9.41
CA TYR A 53 -11.03 1.66 10.75
C TYR A 53 -9.97 0.69 11.29
N TYR A 54 -8.80 1.22 11.63
CA TYR A 54 -7.70 0.44 12.18
C TYR A 54 -7.62 0.64 13.69
N TYR A 55 -7.82 -0.46 14.42
CA TYR A 55 -7.86 -0.48 15.88
C TYR A 55 -6.62 -1.17 16.45
N ALA A 56 -6.03 -0.56 17.47
CA ALA A 56 -5.02 -1.19 18.31
C ALA A 56 -5.70 -1.82 19.53
N VAL A 57 -5.47 -3.12 19.73
CA VAL A 57 -5.92 -3.88 20.89
C VAL A 57 -4.74 -4.14 21.81
N GLY A 58 -4.76 -3.50 22.98
CA GLY A 58 -3.68 -3.63 23.97
C GLY A 58 -2.30 -3.21 23.44
N LYS A 59 -1.26 -4.02 23.69
CA LYS A 59 0.15 -3.67 23.37
C LYS A 59 0.65 -4.20 22.02
N SER A 60 -0.02 -5.17 21.39
CA SER A 60 0.55 -5.87 20.23
C SER A 60 -0.46 -6.45 19.24
N SER A 61 -1.76 -6.47 19.56
CA SER A 61 -2.79 -6.92 18.62
C SER A 61 -3.40 -5.73 17.90
N HIS A 62 -3.72 -5.91 16.62
CA HIS A 62 -4.37 -4.90 15.81
C HIS A 62 -5.40 -5.58 14.92
N TYR A 63 -6.52 -4.93 14.64
CA TYR A 63 -7.54 -5.42 13.71
C TYR A 63 -8.10 -4.28 12.84
N LEU A 64 -8.70 -4.66 11.73
CA LEU A 64 -9.24 -3.76 10.72
C LEU A 64 -10.74 -4.06 10.58
N ASP A 65 -11.57 -3.03 10.61
CA ASP A 65 -13.02 -3.16 10.47
C ASP A 65 -13.59 -2.10 9.53
N ASP A 66 -14.70 -2.41 8.88
CA ASP A 66 -15.47 -1.51 8.02
C ASP A 66 -16.60 -0.80 8.78
N VAL A 67 -16.87 -1.23 10.01
CA VAL A 67 -17.83 -0.59 10.93
C VAL A 67 -17.09 0.26 11.95
N TYR A 68 -17.55 1.49 12.14
CA TYR A 68 -17.08 2.35 13.22
C TYR A 68 -17.54 1.80 14.58
N MET A 69 -16.56 1.51 15.43
CA MET A 69 -16.74 1.24 16.85
C MET A 69 -16.15 2.38 17.69
N GLU A 70 -16.83 2.72 18.79
CA GLU A 70 -16.33 3.67 19.78
C GLU A 70 -15.06 3.13 20.46
N ASP A 71 -14.24 4.04 20.97
CA ASP A 71 -13.03 3.66 21.69
C ASP A 71 -13.39 3.05 23.05
N ASP A 72 -12.88 1.86 23.32
CA ASP A 72 -13.04 1.13 24.58
C ASP A 72 -11.69 0.98 25.29
N GLU A 73 -11.71 0.50 26.54
CA GLU A 73 -10.47 0.24 27.31
C GLU A 73 -9.52 -0.75 26.60
N ASN A 74 -10.08 -1.62 25.74
CA ASN A 74 -9.33 -2.65 25.04
C ASN A 74 -9.00 -2.32 23.59
N SER A 75 -9.76 -1.46 22.91
CA SER A 75 -9.63 -1.15 21.48
C SER A 75 -9.65 0.35 21.26
N LYS A 76 -8.53 0.89 20.76
CA LYS A 76 -8.40 2.31 20.43
C LYS A 76 -8.23 2.51 18.94
N LEU A 77 -9.05 3.38 18.34
CA LEU A 77 -8.93 3.79 16.95
C LEU A 77 -7.60 4.52 16.75
N VAL A 78 -6.83 4.06 15.77
CA VAL A 78 -5.53 4.66 15.43
C VAL A 78 -5.65 5.47 14.14
N TYR A 79 -6.22 4.86 13.08
CA TYR A 79 -6.34 5.48 11.76
C TYR A 79 -7.67 5.16 11.09
N THR A 80 -8.09 6.06 10.21
CA THR A 80 -9.23 5.91 9.32
C THR A 80 -8.80 6.18 7.90
N PHE A 81 -9.08 5.28 6.96
CA PHE A 81 -8.71 5.45 5.55
C PHE A 81 -9.78 4.85 4.63
N LYS A 82 -9.72 5.22 3.35
CA LYS A 82 -10.61 4.69 2.32
C LYS A 82 -9.90 3.58 1.57
N ALA A 83 -10.52 2.41 1.48
CA ALA A 83 -9.97 1.28 0.75
C ALA A 83 -11.09 0.41 0.16
N PRO A 84 -10.77 -0.47 -0.82
CA PRO A 84 -11.74 -1.38 -1.42
C PRO A 84 -12.45 -2.25 -0.37
N PRO A 85 -13.64 -2.80 -0.69
CA PRO A 85 -14.39 -3.68 0.21
C PRO A 85 -13.60 -4.96 0.47
N ARG A 86 -14.11 -5.77 1.40
CA ARG A 86 -13.69 -7.17 1.52
C ARG A 86 -13.99 -7.90 0.20
N ASP A 87 -13.11 -8.81 -0.18
CA ASP A 87 -13.35 -9.66 -1.35
C ASP A 87 -14.48 -10.68 -1.08
N GLU A 88 -14.87 -11.44 -2.11
CA GLU A 88 -15.91 -12.48 -1.98
C GLU A 88 -15.58 -13.56 -0.93
N ASN A 89 -14.31 -13.67 -0.49
CA ASN A 89 -13.85 -14.59 0.54
C ASN A 89 -13.88 -13.98 1.95
N GLY A 90 -14.15 -12.68 2.07
CA GLY A 90 -14.13 -11.94 3.33
C GLY A 90 -12.73 -11.45 3.76
N ASP A 91 -11.74 -11.55 2.88
CA ASP A 91 -10.37 -11.11 3.11
C ASP A 91 -10.21 -9.60 2.85
N CYS A 92 -9.42 -8.96 3.71
CA CYS A 92 -9.19 -7.50 3.74
C CYS A 92 -7.76 -7.13 3.30
N ASP A 93 -7.15 -7.94 2.44
CA ASP A 93 -5.74 -7.80 2.09
C ASP A 93 -5.43 -6.54 1.28
N ALA A 94 -6.34 -6.09 0.41
CA ALA A 94 -6.21 -4.82 -0.29
C ALA A 94 -6.19 -3.62 0.69
N ALA A 95 -7.05 -3.64 1.71
CA ALA A 95 -7.09 -2.59 2.72
C ALA A 95 -5.83 -2.60 3.62
N LYS A 96 -5.34 -3.79 3.99
CA LYS A 96 -4.05 -3.92 4.70
C LYS A 96 -2.87 -3.39 3.88
N GLU A 97 -2.86 -3.61 2.56
CA GLU A 97 -1.78 -3.13 1.70
C GLU A 97 -1.73 -1.60 1.62
N ILE A 98 -2.89 -0.96 1.48
CA ILE A 98 -3.00 0.51 1.48
C ILE A 98 -2.54 1.06 2.84
N LEU A 99 -2.98 0.45 3.94
CA LEU A 99 -2.54 0.85 5.28
C LEU A 99 -1.02 0.74 5.46
N ARG A 100 -0.38 -0.29 4.88
CA ARG A 100 1.08 -0.44 4.91
C ARG A 100 1.83 0.60 4.06
N LYS A 101 1.23 1.02 2.95
CA LYS A 101 1.84 1.99 2.01
C LYS A 101 1.74 3.42 2.54
N GLU A 102 0.61 3.79 3.12
CA GLU A 102 0.30 5.18 3.47
C GLU A 102 0.57 5.52 4.95
N TYR A 103 0.36 4.57 5.87
CA TYR A 103 0.37 4.86 7.31
C TYR A 103 1.50 4.14 8.03
N ASP A 104 1.49 2.80 8.05
CA ASP A 104 2.41 2.01 8.87
C ASP A 104 2.95 0.76 8.14
N PRO A 105 4.22 0.75 7.69
CA PRO A 105 4.81 -0.40 7.00
C PRO A 105 4.95 -1.65 7.88
N THR A 106 4.74 -1.52 9.19
CA THR A 106 4.81 -2.60 10.19
C THR A 106 3.45 -3.17 10.55
N ALA A 107 2.36 -2.52 10.16
CA ALA A 107 1.01 -2.92 10.51
C ALA A 107 0.56 -4.16 9.71
N PHE A 108 -0.04 -5.12 10.43
CA PHE A 108 -0.34 -6.47 9.93
C PHE A 108 0.81 -7.12 9.19
N ALA A 109 2.07 -6.89 9.59
CA ALA A 109 3.16 -7.70 9.10
C ALA A 109 2.85 -9.16 9.46
N THR A 110 2.23 -9.89 8.53
CA THR A 110 2.22 -11.33 8.55
C THR A 110 3.68 -11.70 8.75
N PRO A 111 4.03 -12.57 9.71
CA PRO A 111 5.34 -13.18 9.72
C PRO A 111 5.43 -14.03 8.46
N SER A 112 5.65 -13.38 7.32
CA SER A 112 5.81 -13.99 6.02
C SER A 112 7.13 -14.72 6.10
N ALA A 113 7.07 -15.94 6.64
CA ALA A 113 7.94 -17.10 6.49
C ALA A 113 9.48 -16.89 6.44
N SER A 114 10.02 -15.71 6.75
CA SER A 114 11.39 -15.33 6.44
C SER A 114 11.97 -14.30 7.42
N THR A 115 11.52 -14.33 8.67
CA THR A 115 12.34 -13.88 9.81
C THR A 115 12.66 -15.08 10.71
N LYS A 116 12.94 -16.24 10.12
CA LYS A 116 14.07 -16.99 10.66
C LYS A 116 15.27 -16.14 10.31
N LEU A 117 15.79 -15.40 11.29
CA LEU A 117 17.13 -14.82 11.21
C LEU A 117 18.00 -15.96 10.67
N ASP A 118 18.45 -15.88 9.41
CA ASP A 118 19.26 -16.93 8.81
C ASP A 118 20.35 -17.27 9.83
N PRO A 119 20.49 -18.53 10.26
CA PRO A 119 21.39 -18.85 11.34
C PRO A 119 22.77 -18.34 10.95
N ILE A 120 23.25 -17.31 11.66
CA ILE A 120 24.49 -16.62 11.33
C ILE A 120 25.60 -17.66 11.50
N VAL A 121 26.02 -18.29 10.40
CA VAL A 121 27.04 -19.33 10.43
C VAL A 121 28.37 -18.66 10.74
N ARG A 122 28.93 -18.98 11.91
CA ARG A 122 30.23 -18.49 12.35
C ARG A 122 31.27 -19.59 12.25
N CYS A 123 32.46 -19.25 11.78
CA CYS A 123 33.57 -20.19 11.81
C CYS A 123 33.93 -20.51 13.27
N PRO A 124 34.03 -21.80 13.66
CA PRO A 124 34.38 -22.17 15.04
C PRO A 124 35.81 -21.76 15.44
N ARG A 125 36.68 -21.46 14.46
CA ARG A 125 38.09 -21.15 14.72
C ARG A 125 38.38 -19.65 14.87
N CYS A 126 37.76 -18.81 14.04
CA CYS A 126 38.04 -17.38 14.00
C CYS A 126 36.79 -16.50 14.19
N GLY A 127 35.61 -17.08 14.34
CA GLY A 127 34.35 -16.34 14.56
C GLY A 127 33.81 -15.56 13.36
N CYS A 128 34.55 -15.51 12.25
CA CYS A 128 34.12 -14.79 11.04
C CYS A 128 32.87 -15.43 10.43
N THR A 129 32.02 -14.58 9.84
CA THR A 129 30.81 -14.95 9.10
C THR A 129 31.07 -15.19 7.60
N SER A 130 32.27 -14.88 7.11
CA SER A 130 32.69 -15.11 5.73
C SER A 130 33.03 -16.59 5.49
N VAL A 131 32.00 -17.35 5.13
CA VAL A 131 32.07 -18.78 4.82
C VAL A 131 31.67 -19.01 3.38
N GLN A 132 32.51 -19.71 2.61
CA GLN A 132 32.21 -20.15 1.25
C GLN A 132 31.82 -21.63 1.25
N LEU A 133 30.80 -21.95 0.45
CA LEU A 133 30.41 -23.32 0.15
C LEU A 133 31.25 -23.82 -1.02
N VAL A 134 32.01 -24.90 -0.80
CA VAL A 134 32.86 -25.51 -1.83
C VAL A 134 32.37 -26.93 -2.06
N PRO A 135 32.19 -27.38 -3.32
CA PRO A 135 31.85 -28.77 -3.59
C PRO A 135 32.96 -29.68 -3.07
N LYS A 136 32.60 -30.72 -2.33
CA LYS A 136 33.56 -31.74 -1.91
C LYS A 136 34.06 -32.46 -3.15
N LYS A 137 35.38 -32.50 -3.33
CA LYS A 137 35.99 -33.25 -4.43
C LYS A 137 35.47 -34.69 -4.39
N TRP A 138 34.92 -35.13 -5.51
CA TRP A 138 34.50 -36.49 -5.73
C TRP A 138 35.72 -37.41 -5.58
N SER A 139 35.63 -38.41 -4.71
CA SER A 139 36.65 -39.44 -4.56
C SER A 139 36.12 -40.71 -5.19
N ILE A 140 36.95 -41.35 -6.03
CA ILE A 140 36.62 -42.58 -6.77
C ILE A 140 36.23 -43.71 -5.80
N LEU A 141 36.79 -43.71 -4.58
CA LEU A 141 36.49 -44.68 -3.53
C LEU A 141 35.11 -44.50 -2.87
N THR A 142 34.50 -43.31 -2.95
CA THR A 142 33.29 -42.98 -2.17
C THR A 142 32.00 -42.99 -3.00
N GLY A 143 32.05 -43.53 -4.23
CA GLY A 143 30.87 -43.77 -5.06
C GLY A 143 30.27 -42.51 -5.69
N TYR A 144 29.48 -42.71 -6.75
CA TYR A 144 28.96 -41.70 -7.68
C TYR A 144 27.87 -40.76 -7.10
N ARG A 145 27.75 -40.58 -5.78
CA ARG A 145 26.52 -39.97 -5.23
C ARG A 145 26.61 -39.14 -3.96
N THR A 146 27.78 -38.61 -3.59
CA THR A 146 27.87 -37.63 -2.49
C THR A 146 28.10 -36.23 -3.04
N ASN A 147 27.03 -35.56 -3.47
CA ASN A 147 27.02 -34.13 -3.83
C ASN A 147 27.04 -33.27 -2.56
N SER A 148 27.97 -33.57 -1.65
CA SER A 148 28.10 -32.89 -0.36
C SER A 148 28.89 -31.59 -0.54
N VAL A 149 28.34 -30.49 -0.06
CA VAL A 149 29.04 -29.21 0.03
C VAL A 149 29.77 -29.12 1.37
N MET A 150 31.01 -28.61 1.36
CA MET A 150 31.78 -28.30 2.58
C MET A 150 31.78 -26.80 2.81
N ARG A 151 31.72 -26.37 4.08
CA ARG A 151 31.85 -24.97 4.45
C ARG A 151 33.31 -24.67 4.72
N VAL A 152 33.84 -23.63 4.09
CA VAL A 152 35.23 -23.21 4.26
C VAL A 152 35.23 -21.74 4.67
N CYS A 153 35.89 -21.44 5.79
CA CYS A 153 36.07 -20.05 6.17
C CYS A 153 37.09 -19.38 5.25
N VAL A 154 36.75 -18.21 4.70
CA VAL A 154 37.64 -17.47 3.78
C VAL A 154 38.86 -16.92 4.51
N ASN A 155 38.72 -16.56 5.79
CA ASN A 155 39.80 -15.95 6.57
C ASN A 155 40.83 -16.99 7.03
N CYS A 156 40.40 -18.03 7.76
CA CYS A 156 41.32 -19.02 8.33
C CYS A 156 41.51 -20.29 7.49
N LYS A 157 40.82 -20.40 6.34
CA LYS A 157 40.81 -21.58 5.43
C LYS A 157 40.43 -22.91 6.11
N HIS A 158 39.84 -22.82 7.30
CA HIS A 158 39.37 -23.98 8.05
C HIS A 158 38.08 -24.53 7.42
N ARG A 159 38.00 -25.85 7.31
CA ARG A 159 36.88 -26.58 6.70
C ARG A 159 36.07 -27.24 7.81
N PHE A 160 34.76 -27.05 7.79
CA PHE A 160 33.82 -27.58 8.79
C PHE A 160 32.45 -27.88 8.17
#